data_AF-A0A7H8TAP7-F1
#
_entry.id   AF-A0A7H8TAP7-F1
#
_cell.length_a   1.000
_cell.length_b   1.000
_cell.length_c   1.000
_cell.angle_alpha   90.00
_cell.angle_beta   90.00
_cell.angle_gamma   90.00
#
_symmetry.space_group_name_H-M   'P 1'
#
loop_
_entity.id
_entity.type
_entity.pdbx_description
1 polymer ?
#
loop_
_entity_poly.entity_id
_entity_poly.type
_entity_poly.pdbx_seq_one_letter_code
_entity_poly.pdbx_strand_id
1 'polypeptide(L)'
;MPDPITGEGFDAPSPEVAYMGAPPLLREAAELVELSERLQVEASTAAIKGEPYEPDEHQERLYLLRRAALADRLSIEYPDVEEFVTDAAQMAHRLAEFDRQHDTHVGPIGPTAIEWDPSHRPYVRQEYDHWGW
;
A
#
# COMPACT_ATOMS: atom_id res chain seq x y z
N MET A 1 20.28 8.11 -12.08
CA MET A 1 19.26 7.10 -11.73
C MET A 1 18.24 7.80 -10.85
N PRO A 2 16.94 7.54 -11.05
CA PRO A 2 15.93 8.11 -10.19
C PRO A 2 16.08 7.58 -8.75
N ASP A 3 15.72 8.40 -7.77
CA ASP A 3 15.88 8.07 -6.36
C ASP A 3 14.64 7.34 -5.82
N PRO A 4 14.76 6.06 -5.42
CA PRO A 4 13.64 5.27 -4.93
C PRO A 4 13.08 5.75 -3.58
N ILE A 5 13.83 6.58 -2.84
CA ILE A 5 13.43 7.11 -1.54
C ILE A 5 12.61 8.38 -1.76
N THR A 6 13.10 9.33 -2.53
CA THR A 6 12.46 10.65 -2.71
C THR A 6 11.42 10.67 -3.82
N GLY A 7 11.50 9.75 -4.79
CA GLY A 7 10.72 9.84 -6.02
C GLY A 7 11.34 10.80 -7.05
N GLU A 8 12.49 11.42 -6.77
CA GLU A 8 13.12 12.38 -7.68
C GLU A 8 13.55 11.68 -8.98
N GLY A 9 12.96 12.10 -10.10
CA GLY A 9 13.15 11.48 -11.41
C GLY A 9 12.07 10.44 -11.80
N PHE A 10 11.07 10.22 -10.95
CA PHE A 10 9.82 9.52 -11.28
C PHE A 10 8.68 10.52 -11.40
N ASP A 11 7.70 10.26 -12.28
CA ASP A 11 6.45 11.06 -12.37
C ASP A 11 5.47 10.77 -11.21
N ALA A 12 5.91 10.05 -10.17
CA ALA A 12 5.12 9.78 -8.98
C ALA A 12 5.20 10.95 -7.97
N PRO A 13 4.14 11.20 -7.18
CA PRO A 13 4.14 12.27 -6.19
C PRO A 13 5.22 12.06 -5.12
N SER A 14 5.80 13.16 -4.64
CA SER A 14 6.72 13.14 -3.51
C SER A 14 6.00 12.64 -2.24
N PRO A 15 6.72 12.10 -1.23
CA PRO A 15 6.09 11.69 0.01
C PRO A 15 5.28 12.79 0.70
N GLU A 16 5.77 14.03 0.65
CA GLU A 16 5.09 15.18 1.24
C GLU A 16 3.73 15.43 0.57
N VAL A 17 3.66 15.31 -0.76
CA VAL A 17 2.41 15.47 -1.52
C VAL A 17 1.48 14.31 -1.24
N ALA A 18 1.95 13.08 -1.44
CA ALA A 18 1.11 11.87 -1.33
C ALA A 18 0.50 11.73 0.08
N TYR A 19 1.25 12.05 1.13
CA TYR A 19 0.81 11.84 2.51
C TYR A 19 0.31 13.10 3.23
N MET A 20 0.08 14.21 2.51
CA MET A 20 -0.34 15.49 3.10
C MET A 20 -1.61 15.37 3.96
N GLY A 21 -2.56 14.54 3.55
CA GLY A 21 -3.83 14.28 4.26
C GLY A 21 -3.82 13.03 5.14
N ALA A 22 -2.69 12.31 5.23
CA ALA A 22 -2.66 11.02 5.88
C ALA A 22 -2.85 11.13 7.41
N PRO A 23 -3.61 10.22 8.04
CA PRO A 23 -3.82 10.25 9.48
C PRO A 23 -2.50 9.96 10.24
N PRO A 24 -2.38 10.34 11.52
CA PRO A 24 -1.20 10.05 12.34
C PRO A 24 -0.85 8.55 12.36
N LEU A 25 0.44 8.22 12.37
CA LEU A 25 0.95 6.84 12.22
C LEU A 25 0.29 5.84 13.19
N LEU A 26 0.19 6.18 14.47
CA LEU A 26 -0.43 5.30 15.48
C LEU A 26 -1.93 5.10 15.25
N ARG A 27 -2.62 6.13 14.75
CA ARG A 27 -4.04 6.03 14.41
C ARG A 27 -4.24 5.14 13.19
N GLU A 28 -3.43 5.35 12.14
CA GLU A 28 -3.45 4.50 10.94
C GLU A 28 -3.19 3.03 11.27
N ALA A 29 -2.20 2.77 12.14
CA ALA A 29 -1.90 1.41 12.59
C ALA A 29 -3.08 0.76 13.33
N ALA A 30 -3.75 1.49 14.24
CA ALA A 30 -4.92 0.98 14.95
C ALA A 30 -6.08 0.67 14.00
N GLU A 31 -6.40 1.58 13.07
CA GLU A 31 -7.46 1.38 12.08
C GLU A 31 -7.16 0.20 11.14
N LEU A 32 -5.89 -0.02 10.79
CA LEU A 32 -5.47 -1.18 10.00
C LEU A 32 -5.60 -2.51 10.73
N VAL A 33 -5.37 -2.53 12.06
CA VAL A 33 -5.61 -3.73 12.88
C VAL A 33 -7.09 -4.07 12.86
N GLU A 34 -7.98 -3.09 13.10
CA GLU A 34 -9.43 -3.29 13.05
C GLU A 34 -9.92 -3.78 11.68
N LEU A 35 -9.37 -3.23 10.58
CA LEU A 35 -9.68 -3.69 9.23
C LEU A 35 -9.20 -5.14 8.99
N SER A 36 -7.98 -5.46 9.42
CA SER A 36 -7.42 -6.81 9.30
C SER A 36 -8.24 -7.84 10.09
N GLU A 37 -8.68 -7.49 11.30
CA GLU A 37 -9.52 -8.36 12.13
C GLU A 37 -10.87 -8.64 11.47
N ARG A 38 -11.52 -7.62 10.89
CA ARG A 38 -12.78 -7.81 10.16
C ARG A 38 -12.62 -8.77 8.98
N LEU A 39 -11.61 -8.54 8.13
CA LEU A 39 -11.33 -9.42 6.98
C LEU A 39 -11.04 -10.86 7.44
N GLN A 40 -10.30 -11.03 8.54
CA GLN A 40 -10.01 -12.37 9.09
C GLN A 40 -11.25 -13.07 9.67
N VAL A 41 -12.13 -12.33 10.34
CA VAL A 41 -13.40 -12.87 10.88
C VAL A 41 -14.33 -13.28 9.75
N GLU A 42 -14.42 -12.50 8.68
CA GLU A 42 -15.24 -12.82 7.49
C GLU A 42 -14.73 -14.10 6.82
N ALA A 43 -13.42 -14.18 6.55
CA ALA A 43 -12.78 -15.37 5.99
C ALA A 43 -12.99 -16.61 6.87
N SER A 44 -12.81 -16.47 8.19
CA SER A 44 -12.99 -17.57 9.14
C SER A 44 -14.45 -18.03 9.20
N THR A 45 -15.40 -17.09 9.09
CA THR A 45 -16.84 -17.39 9.12
C THR A 45 -17.26 -18.17 7.88
N ALA A 46 -16.80 -17.76 6.69
CA ALA A 46 -17.03 -18.51 5.45
C ALA A 46 -16.45 -19.93 5.54
N ALA A 47 -15.21 -20.06 6.05
CA ALA A 47 -14.57 -21.36 6.26
C ALA A 47 -15.37 -22.28 7.21
N ILE A 48 -15.89 -21.74 8.33
CA ILE A 48 -16.71 -22.51 9.29
C ILE A 48 -18.02 -22.99 8.65
N LYS A 49 -18.62 -22.18 7.76
CA LYS A 49 -19.84 -22.54 7.02
C LYS A 49 -19.59 -23.49 5.86
N GLY A 50 -18.33 -23.72 5.48
CA GLY A 50 -17.98 -24.47 4.28
C GLY A 50 -18.33 -23.74 2.98
N GLU A 51 -18.42 -22.41 3.04
CA GLU A 51 -18.71 -21.55 1.90
C GLU A 51 -17.40 -21.03 1.28
N PRO A 52 -17.32 -20.83 -0.04
CA PRO A 52 -16.20 -20.13 -0.65
C PRO A 52 -16.16 -18.70 -0.10
N TYR A 53 -14.98 -18.26 0.36
CA TYR A 53 -14.74 -16.88 0.73
C TYR A 53 -14.30 -16.10 -0.50
N GLU A 54 -15.14 -15.17 -0.95
CA GLU A 54 -14.77 -14.17 -1.95
C GLU A 54 -14.64 -12.83 -1.22
N PRO A 55 -13.40 -12.37 -0.94
CA PRO A 55 -13.19 -11.09 -0.28
C PRO A 55 -13.75 -9.96 -1.14
N ASP A 56 -14.28 -8.93 -0.49
CA ASP A 56 -14.54 -7.65 -1.14
C ASP A 56 -13.22 -7.07 -1.61
N GLU A 57 -12.95 -7.20 -2.92
CA GLU A 57 -11.72 -6.77 -3.58
C GLU A 57 -11.37 -5.31 -3.26
N HIS A 58 -12.38 -4.45 -3.15
CA HIS A 58 -12.18 -3.05 -2.81
C HIS A 58 -11.67 -2.88 -1.36
N GLN A 59 -12.18 -3.67 -0.41
CA GLN A 59 -11.70 -3.64 0.97
C GLN A 59 -10.31 -4.26 1.13
N GLU A 60 -10.04 -5.36 0.44
CA GLU A 60 -8.72 -5.99 0.46
C GLU A 60 -7.67 -5.07 -0.16
N ARG A 61 -7.98 -4.45 -1.31
CA ARG A 61 -7.12 -3.46 -1.92
C ARG A 61 -6.88 -2.26 -1.01
N LEU A 62 -7.95 -1.72 -0.42
CA LEU A 62 -7.84 -0.60 0.52
C LEU A 62 -6.93 -0.94 1.70
N TYR A 63 -7.06 -2.14 2.25
CA TYR A 63 -6.18 -2.63 3.32
C TYR A 63 -4.71 -2.68 2.85
N LEU A 64 -4.44 -3.25 1.68
CA LEU A 64 -3.09 -3.35 1.13
C LEU A 64 -2.47 -1.97 0.85
N LEU A 65 -3.24 -1.05 0.26
CA LEU A 65 -2.81 0.31 -0.03
C LEU A 65 -2.43 1.05 1.25
N ARG A 66 -3.33 1.07 2.23
CA ARG A 66 -3.12 1.74 3.52
C ARG A 66 -1.94 1.14 4.29
N ARG A 67 -1.81 -0.19 4.28
CA ARG A 67 -0.67 -0.90 4.90
C ARG A 67 0.66 -0.56 4.22
N ALA A 68 0.70 -0.53 2.89
CA ALA A 68 1.89 -0.17 2.15
C ALA A 68 2.28 1.31 2.39
N ALA A 69 1.30 2.21 2.41
CA ALA A 69 1.51 3.62 2.72
C ALA A 69 2.02 3.83 4.16
N LEU A 70 1.48 3.12 5.14
CA LEU A 70 1.98 3.17 6.52
C LEU A 70 3.44 2.71 6.61
N ALA A 71 3.79 1.60 5.94
CA ALA A 71 5.16 1.09 5.92
C ALA A 71 6.12 2.07 5.24
N ASP A 72 5.74 2.65 4.10
CA ASP A 72 6.53 3.68 3.41
C ASP A 72 6.76 4.91 4.31
N ARG A 73 5.72 5.39 4.99
CA ARG A 73 5.82 6.53 5.92
C ARG A 73 6.73 6.22 7.11
N LEU A 74 6.66 5.02 7.70
CA LEU A 74 7.56 4.59 8.77
C LEU A 74 9.02 4.55 8.31
N SER A 75 9.27 4.07 7.10
CA SER A 75 10.63 4.03 6.53
C SER A 75 11.22 5.42 6.24
N ILE A 76 10.37 6.42 6.01
CA ILE A 76 10.77 7.82 5.80
C ILE A 76 11.04 8.50 7.14
N GLU A 77 10.17 8.28 8.14
CA GLU A 77 10.29 8.87 9.48
C GLU A 77 11.51 8.31 10.22
N TYR A 78 11.81 7.03 10.04
CA TYR A 78 12.92 6.33 10.72
C TYR A 78 13.83 5.62 9.71
N PRO A 79 14.61 6.39 8.92
CA PRO A 79 15.42 5.84 7.83
C PRO A 79 16.55 4.92 8.30
N ASP A 80 16.98 5.06 9.56
CA ASP A 80 18.03 4.24 10.17
C ASP A 80 17.55 2.83 10.60
N VAL A 81 16.24 2.56 10.50
CA VAL A 81 15.66 1.24 10.81
C VAL A 81 15.50 0.45 9.50
N GLU A 82 16.49 -0.39 9.19
CA GLU A 82 16.54 -1.19 7.95
C GLU A 82 15.29 -2.06 7.72
N GLU A 83 14.68 -2.56 8.81
CA GLU A 83 13.44 -3.34 8.77
C GLU A 83 12.29 -2.55 8.14
N PHE A 84 12.15 -1.25 8.46
CA PHE A 84 11.08 -0.44 7.88
C PHE A 84 11.28 -0.19 6.39
N VAL A 85 12.53 -0.01 5.94
CA VAL A 85 12.85 0.13 4.51
C VAL A 85 12.51 -1.16 3.75
N THR A 86 12.86 -2.30 4.34
CA THR A 86 12.59 -3.62 3.78
C THR A 86 11.09 -3.91 3.72
N ASP A 87 10.36 -3.62 4.80
CA ASP A 87 8.91 -3.80 4.88
C ASP A 87 8.17 -2.89 3.90
N ALA A 88 8.58 -1.62 3.77
CA ALA A 88 8.01 -0.70 2.79
C ALA A 88 8.12 -1.24 1.36
N ALA A 89 9.30 -1.74 0.98
CA ALA A 89 9.51 -2.33 -0.34
C ALA A 89 8.66 -3.59 -0.54
N GLN A 90 8.57 -4.47 0.45
CA GLN A 90 7.76 -5.68 0.38
C GLN A 90 6.26 -5.38 0.29
N MET A 91 5.75 -4.47 1.11
CA MET A 91 4.32 -4.12 1.09
C MET A 91 3.95 -3.41 -0.22
N ALA A 92 4.83 -2.54 -0.72
CA ALA A 92 4.66 -1.89 -2.02
C ALA A 92 4.57 -2.91 -3.16
N HIS A 93 5.45 -3.92 -3.14
CA HIS A 93 5.40 -5.00 -4.12
C HIS A 93 4.09 -5.79 -4.05
N ARG A 94 3.62 -6.14 -2.84
CA ARG A 94 2.35 -6.87 -2.66
C ARG A 94 1.15 -6.12 -3.20
N LEU A 95 1.07 -4.79 -2.98
CA LEU A 95 0.03 -3.97 -3.57
C LEU A 95 0.10 -4.01 -5.10
N ALA A 96 1.29 -3.79 -5.68
CA ALA A 96 1.46 -3.83 -7.13
C ALA A 96 1.10 -5.20 -7.74
N GLU A 97 1.44 -6.30 -7.05
CA GLU A 97 1.05 -7.64 -7.49
C GLU A 97 -0.46 -7.86 -7.42
N PHE A 98 -1.12 -7.39 -6.35
CA PHE A 98 -2.57 -7.46 -6.21
C PHE A 98 -3.24 -6.69 -7.36
N ASP A 99 -2.83 -5.45 -7.59
CA ASP A 99 -3.38 -4.59 -8.63
C ASP A 99 -3.13 -5.14 -10.03
N ARG A 100 -1.98 -5.79 -10.25
CA ARG A 100 -1.68 -6.48 -11.52
C ARG A 100 -2.59 -7.68 -11.75
N GLN A 101 -2.96 -8.41 -10.71
CA GLN A 101 -3.79 -9.61 -10.82
C GLN A 101 -5.27 -9.27 -10.99
N HIS A 102 -5.71 -8.16 -10.40
CA HIS A 102 -7.13 -7.77 -10.34
C HIS A 102 -7.49 -6.57 -11.23
N ASP A 103 -6.49 -5.91 -11.84
CA ASP A 103 -6.65 -4.69 -12.65
C ASP A 103 -7.33 -3.54 -11.88
N THR A 104 -6.90 -3.30 -10.64
CA THR A 104 -7.56 -2.39 -9.70
C THR A 104 -6.82 -1.07 -9.43
N HIS A 105 -5.70 -0.83 -10.12
CA HIS A 105 -4.96 0.43 -10.01
C HIS A 105 -5.80 1.65 -10.38
N VAL A 106 -5.53 2.77 -9.72
CA VAL A 106 -6.29 4.03 -9.88
C VAL A 106 -5.43 5.13 -10.50
N GLY A 107 -4.14 5.17 -10.16
CA GLY A 107 -3.23 6.17 -10.68
C GLY A 107 -2.86 5.97 -12.15
N PRO A 108 -2.27 7.00 -12.79
CA PRO A 108 -2.05 7.02 -14.23
C PRO A 108 -1.00 6.03 -14.74
N ILE A 109 -0.07 5.59 -13.88
CA ILE A 109 1.00 4.65 -14.24
C ILE A 109 0.70 3.30 -13.57
N GLY A 110 0.47 2.26 -14.39
CA GLY A 110 0.06 0.94 -13.90
C GLY A 110 1.16 0.17 -13.14
N PRO A 111 0.81 -0.91 -12.42
CA PRO A 111 1.71 -1.61 -11.50
C PRO A 111 2.92 -2.33 -12.15
N THR A 112 2.89 -2.53 -13.47
CA THR A 112 3.96 -3.20 -14.24
C THR A 112 4.92 -2.25 -14.93
N ALA A 113 4.81 -0.95 -14.68
CA ALA A 113 5.64 0.06 -15.32
C ALA A 113 7.12 -0.10 -14.89
N ILE A 114 8.03 0.13 -15.83
CA ILE A 114 9.48 0.00 -15.57
C ILE A 114 9.99 1.12 -14.65
N GLU A 115 9.23 2.21 -14.58
CA GLU A 115 9.34 3.33 -13.68
C GLU A 115 9.27 2.91 -12.21
N TRP A 116 8.94 1.67 -11.87
CA TRP A 116 8.96 1.18 -10.48
C TRP A 116 10.22 0.41 -10.11
N ASP A 117 11.22 0.29 -11.00
CA ASP A 117 12.51 -0.32 -10.67
C ASP A 117 13.41 0.70 -9.94
N PRO A 118 14.01 0.38 -8.77
CA PRO A 118 14.06 -0.93 -8.10
C PRO A 118 13.01 -1.17 -7.02
N SER A 119 12.06 -0.27 -6.83
CA SER A 119 11.06 -0.38 -5.76
C SER A 119 9.72 0.22 -6.16
N HIS A 120 8.63 -0.52 -5.87
CA HIS A 120 7.25 -0.05 -6.03
C HIS A 120 6.82 1.02 -4.99
N ARG A 121 7.72 1.55 -4.16
CA ARG A 121 7.35 2.59 -3.18
C ARG A 121 6.78 3.87 -3.82
N PRO A 122 7.31 4.38 -4.96
CA PRO A 122 6.68 5.49 -5.68
C PRO A 122 5.30 5.13 -6.24
N TYR A 123 5.09 3.87 -6.64
CA TYR A 123 3.77 3.38 -7.04
C TYR A 123 2.75 3.50 -5.89
N VAL A 124 3.12 3.11 -4.67
CA VAL A 124 2.27 3.28 -3.47
C VAL A 124 1.87 4.73 -3.29
N ARG A 125 2.79 5.69 -3.47
CA ARG A 125 2.50 7.12 -3.29
C ARG A 125 1.53 7.63 -4.33
N GLN A 126 1.68 7.21 -5.59
CA GLN A 126 0.73 7.53 -6.65
C GLN A 126 -0.66 6.99 -6.33
N GLU A 127 -0.74 5.69 -6.03
CA GLU A 127 -2.01 5.03 -5.73
C GLU A 127 -2.66 5.60 -4.48
N TYR A 128 -1.84 6.01 -3.51
CA TYR A 128 -2.32 6.69 -2.33
C TYR A 128 -2.93 8.03 -2.78
N ASP A 129 -2.16 8.95 -3.34
CA ASP A 129 -2.64 10.27 -3.80
C ASP A 129 -3.95 10.25 -4.63
N HIS A 130 -4.12 9.24 -5.49
CA HIS A 130 -5.30 9.12 -6.37
C HIS A 130 -6.50 8.40 -5.76
N TRP A 131 -6.38 7.77 -4.60
CA TRP A 131 -7.46 6.96 -4.01
C TRP A 131 -8.68 7.79 -3.57
N GLY A 132 -8.50 9.07 -3.27
CA GLY A 132 -9.62 10.01 -3.07
C GLY A 132 -10.36 9.87 -1.74
N TRP A 133 -9.61 9.92 -0.62
CA TRP A 133 -10.15 10.12 0.74
C TRP A 133 -10.90 11.43 0.92
#